data_AF-A0A554N9K2-F1
#
_entry.id   AF-A0A554N9K2-F1
#
_cell.length_a   1.000
_cell.length_b   1.000
_cell.length_c   1.000
_cell.angle_alpha   90.00
_cell.angle_beta   90.00
_cell.angle_gamma   90.00
#
_symmetry.space_group_name_H-M   'P 1'
#
loop_
_entity.id
_entity.type
_entity.pdbx_description
1 polymer ?
#
loop_
_entity_poly.entity_id
_entity_poly.type
_entity_poly.pdbx_seq_one_letter_code
_entity_poly.pdbx_strand_id
1 'polypeptide(L)'
;MGTLLLTVDALRASHLGQFGYHRDTMPALDRIATDGTVFTNAYANAPYTRLSIPSFHTSRYRGHELIGDTPTIASVLSEAGIHTACLGTLTGFKDSEGELVFDEYRDLGRDEFYDRANQSPVLDATKRAVKPLLERVRPAYRLAESVYGSLFSTHEFKSYTDAGEMTDAVIEWLSDPPDEFFLWVHYMEGHRPYGVHNDDPAYLGE
;
A
#
# COMPACT_ATOMS: atom_id res chain seq x y z
N MET A 1 6.90 -16.59 -18.56
CA MET A 1 5.45 -16.25 -18.43
C MET A 1 5.29 -15.15 -17.40
N GLY A 2 4.51 -14.09 -17.68
CA GLY A 2 4.35 -12.94 -16.78
C GLY A 2 3.05 -13.01 -15.96
N THR A 3 3.13 -12.79 -14.65
CA THR A 3 1.98 -12.70 -13.75
C THR A 3 1.94 -11.33 -13.08
N LEU A 4 0.76 -10.70 -13.09
CA LEU A 4 0.52 -9.39 -12.48
C LEU A 4 -0.54 -9.51 -11.39
N LEU A 5 -0.21 -9.10 -10.17
CA LEU A 5 -1.15 -8.94 -9.07
C LEU A 5 -1.43 -7.45 -8.86
N LEU A 6 -2.64 -7.00 -9.17
CA LEU A 6 -3.07 -5.63 -8.93
C LEU A 6 -3.91 -5.56 -7.66
N THR A 7 -3.59 -4.61 -6.79
CA THR A 7 -4.36 -4.32 -5.58
C THR A 7 -4.57 -2.82 -5.43
N VAL A 8 -5.72 -2.42 -4.91
CA VAL A 8 -6.05 -1.03 -4.61
C VAL A 8 -6.48 -0.96 -3.15
N ASP A 9 -5.76 -0.18 -2.35
CA ASP A 9 -6.05 -0.01 -0.94
C ASP A 9 -7.42 0.66 -0.75
N ALA A 10 -8.20 0.14 0.20
CA ALA A 10 -9.55 0.61 0.57
C ALA A 10 -10.57 0.72 -0.58
N LEU A 11 -10.32 0.04 -1.72
CA LEU A 11 -11.29 -0.04 -2.82
C LEU A 11 -12.52 -0.85 -2.41
N ARG A 12 -13.70 -0.23 -2.52
CA ARG A 12 -14.96 -0.86 -2.16
C ARG A 12 -15.70 -1.38 -3.38
N ALA A 13 -16.10 -2.66 -3.34
CA ALA A 13 -16.86 -3.30 -4.43
C ALA A 13 -18.10 -2.51 -4.87
N SER A 14 -18.83 -1.88 -3.96
CA SER A 14 -20.03 -1.08 -4.29
C SER A 14 -19.76 0.16 -5.14
N HIS A 15 -18.50 0.49 -5.44
CA HIS A 15 -18.09 1.62 -6.29
C HIS A 15 -17.52 1.16 -7.64
N LEU A 16 -17.77 -0.09 -8.05
CA LEU A 16 -17.34 -0.64 -9.33
C LEU A 16 -18.54 -0.93 -10.23
N GLY A 17 -18.40 -0.62 -11.53
CA GLY A 17 -19.44 -0.83 -12.55
C GLY A 17 -19.92 -2.28 -12.60
N GLN A 18 -18.99 -3.24 -12.56
CA GLN A 18 -19.29 -4.68 -12.50
C GLN A 18 -20.17 -5.12 -11.31
N PHE A 19 -20.32 -4.30 -10.26
CA PHE A 19 -21.20 -4.56 -9.11
C PHE A 19 -22.41 -3.62 -9.06
N GLY A 20 -22.73 -2.94 -10.17
CA GLY A 20 -23.90 -2.08 -10.32
C GLY A 20 -23.70 -0.63 -9.90
N TYR A 21 -22.45 -0.16 -9.76
CA TYR A 21 -22.20 1.25 -9.55
C TYR A 21 -22.51 2.06 -10.80
N HIS A 22 -23.17 3.21 -10.64
CA HIS A 22 -23.72 3.99 -11.76
C HIS A 22 -22.69 4.92 -12.43
N ARG A 23 -21.58 5.24 -11.75
CA ARG A 23 -20.53 6.10 -12.30
C ARG A 23 -19.44 5.25 -12.94
N ASP A 24 -18.86 5.77 -14.01
CA ASP A 24 -17.72 5.16 -14.69
C ASP A 24 -16.42 5.46 -13.91
N THR A 25 -16.13 4.63 -12.90
CA THR A 25 -14.97 4.82 -12.00
C THR A 25 -13.74 4.02 -12.40
N MET A 26 -13.93 2.88 -13.08
CA MET A 26 -12.87 1.91 -13.38
C MET A 26 -13.06 1.26 -14.77
N PRO A 27 -13.13 2.03 -15.86
CA PRO A 27 -13.43 1.50 -17.20
C PRO A 27 -12.39 0.49 -17.71
N ALA A 28 -11.13 0.60 -17.25
CA ALA A 28 -10.11 -0.39 -17.56
C ALA A 28 -10.40 -1.75 -16.90
N LEU A 29 -10.87 -1.74 -15.64
CA LEU A 29 -11.27 -2.95 -14.92
C LEU A 29 -12.52 -3.57 -15.54
N ASP A 30 -13.51 -2.77 -15.93
CA ASP A 30 -14.74 -3.25 -16.56
C ASP A 30 -14.44 -3.96 -17.90
N ARG A 31 -13.45 -3.48 -18.67
CA ARG A 31 -12.95 -4.18 -19.86
C ARG A 31 -12.28 -5.51 -19.51
N ILE A 32 -11.39 -5.53 -18.52
CA ILE A 32 -10.74 -6.78 -18.06
C ILE A 32 -11.77 -7.79 -17.55
N ALA A 33 -12.80 -7.33 -16.85
CA ALA A 33 -13.87 -8.18 -16.34
C ALA A 33 -14.70 -8.84 -17.44
N THR A 34 -14.80 -8.22 -18.63
CA THR A 34 -15.51 -8.76 -19.79
C THR A 34 -14.80 -9.99 -20.37
N ASP A 35 -13.47 -9.95 -20.46
CA ASP A 35 -12.66 -11.05 -20.98
C ASP A 35 -12.14 -11.99 -19.87
N GLY A 36 -12.42 -11.67 -18.61
CA GLY A 36 -11.90 -12.32 -17.43
C GLY A 36 -12.94 -13.12 -16.65
N THR A 37 -12.62 -13.40 -15.38
CA THR A 37 -13.53 -14.04 -14.43
C THR A 37 -13.75 -13.12 -13.23
N VAL A 38 -15.02 -12.84 -12.93
CA VAL A 38 -15.42 -12.01 -11.79
C VAL A 38 -15.87 -12.91 -10.64
N PHE A 39 -15.21 -12.79 -9.49
CA PHE A 39 -15.59 -13.47 -8.26
C PHE A 39 -16.52 -12.58 -7.43
N THR A 40 -17.76 -13.01 -7.24
CA THR A 40 -18.76 -12.31 -6.41
C THR A 40 -18.66 -12.66 -4.92
N ASN A 41 -17.89 -13.70 -4.59
CA ASN A 41 -17.67 -14.19 -3.23
C ASN A 41 -16.16 -14.27 -2.95
N ALA A 42 -15.48 -13.13 -2.99
CA ALA A 42 -14.06 -12.98 -2.64
C ALA A 42 -13.95 -12.12 -1.38
N TYR A 43 -13.32 -12.67 -0.33
CA TYR A 43 -13.26 -12.06 0.99
C TYR A 43 -11.81 -11.80 1.40
N ALA A 44 -11.54 -10.60 1.89
CA ALA A 44 -10.28 -10.30 2.57
C ALA A 44 -10.23 -11.03 3.93
N ASN A 45 -9.03 -11.45 4.34
CA ASN A 45 -8.83 -12.11 5.64
C ASN A 45 -9.01 -11.15 6.82
N ALA A 46 -8.96 -9.84 6.58
CA ALA A 46 -9.15 -8.80 7.59
C ALA A 46 -9.51 -7.45 6.94
N PRO A 47 -10.15 -6.52 7.68
CA PRO A 47 -10.55 -5.21 7.14
C PRO A 47 -9.42 -4.18 7.10
N TYR A 48 -8.21 -4.52 7.57
CA TYR A 48 -7.06 -3.62 7.63
C TYR A 48 -5.91 -4.14 6.77
N THR A 49 -5.28 -3.25 6.01
CA THR A 49 -4.17 -3.54 5.09
C THR A 49 -3.05 -4.34 5.76
N ARG A 50 -2.64 -3.94 6.97
CA ARG A 50 -1.61 -4.61 7.79
C ARG A 50 -1.91 -6.05 8.18
N LEU A 51 -3.18 -6.46 8.11
CA LEU A 51 -3.60 -7.82 8.41
C LEU A 51 -3.91 -8.59 7.13
N SER A 52 -4.56 -7.93 6.17
CA SER A 52 -5.00 -8.53 4.91
C SER A 52 -3.82 -8.89 4.00
N ILE A 53 -2.87 -7.97 3.81
CA ILE A 53 -1.73 -8.15 2.89
C ILE A 53 -0.85 -9.33 3.32
N PRO A 54 -0.30 -9.37 4.56
CA PRO A 54 0.48 -10.52 5.00
C PRO A 54 -0.29 -11.85 4.89
N SER A 55 -1.60 -11.84 5.14
CA SER A 55 -2.42 -13.06 5.10
C SER A 55 -2.50 -13.68 3.71
N PHE A 56 -2.69 -12.90 2.63
CA PHE A 56 -2.75 -13.48 1.29
C PHE A 56 -1.35 -13.76 0.72
N HIS A 57 -0.32 -12.97 1.06
CA HIS A 57 1.05 -13.28 0.63
C HIS A 57 1.58 -14.58 1.24
N THR A 58 1.20 -14.90 2.48
CA THR A 58 1.61 -16.13 3.17
C THR A 58 0.63 -17.29 2.96
N SER A 59 -0.54 -17.04 2.39
CA SER A 59 -1.67 -17.98 2.37
C SER A 59 -2.05 -18.51 3.77
N ARG A 60 -1.96 -17.65 4.80
CA ARG A 60 -2.30 -17.98 6.19
C ARG A 60 -3.32 -17.01 6.77
N TYR A 61 -4.24 -17.55 7.57
CA TYR A 61 -5.05 -16.74 8.46
C TYR A 61 -4.12 -16.12 9.53
N ARG A 62 -4.29 -14.82 9.81
CA ARG A 62 -3.39 -14.03 10.66
C ARG A 62 -1.93 -14.03 10.17
N GLY A 63 -1.69 -14.04 8.86
CA GLY A 63 -0.32 -14.09 8.29
C GLY A 63 0.65 -13.02 8.80
N HIS A 64 0.15 -11.87 9.29
CA HIS A 64 0.97 -10.84 9.93
C HIS A 64 1.77 -11.33 11.15
N GLU A 65 1.27 -12.33 11.89
CA GLU A 65 1.98 -12.91 13.05
C GLU A 65 3.03 -13.95 12.64
N LEU A 66 3.08 -14.31 11.36
CA LEU A 66 3.86 -15.43 10.85
C LEU A 66 4.79 -15.03 9.71
N ILE A 67 4.83 -13.75 9.34
CA ILE A 67 5.43 -13.29 8.09
C ILE A 67 6.94 -13.57 8.02
N GLY A 68 7.64 -13.57 9.16
CA GLY A 68 9.06 -13.96 9.25
C GLY A 68 9.33 -15.47 9.29
N ASP A 69 8.31 -16.29 9.56
CA ASP A 69 8.44 -17.72 9.84
C ASP A 69 7.81 -18.63 8.77
N THR A 70 7.09 -18.07 7.80
CA THR A 70 6.40 -18.84 6.74
C THR A 70 6.80 -18.37 5.35
N PRO A 71 6.88 -19.28 4.35
CA PRO A 71 7.07 -18.87 2.97
C PRO A 71 5.98 -17.91 2.50
N THR A 72 6.37 -16.95 1.66
CA THR A 72 5.45 -16.08 0.94
C THR A 72 5.34 -16.53 -0.51
N ILE A 73 4.31 -16.08 -1.22
CA ILE A 73 4.21 -16.30 -2.66
C ILE A 73 5.46 -15.81 -3.39
N ALA A 74 6.02 -14.66 -2.99
CA ALA A 74 7.23 -14.12 -3.59
C ALA A 74 8.45 -15.02 -3.34
N SER A 75 8.67 -15.47 -2.10
CA SER A 75 9.80 -16.35 -1.80
C SER A 75 9.70 -17.69 -2.52
N VAL A 76 8.50 -18.28 -2.59
CA VAL A 76 8.27 -19.57 -3.29
C VAL A 76 8.50 -19.42 -4.80
N LEU A 77 8.09 -18.31 -5.41
CA LEU A 77 8.29 -18.07 -6.84
C LEU A 77 9.76 -17.77 -7.17
N SER A 78 10.44 -16.96 -6.34
CA SER A 78 11.88 -16.68 -6.48
C SER A 78 12.71 -17.97 -6.37
N GLU A 79 12.42 -18.83 -5.40
CA GLU A 79 13.06 -20.15 -5.26
C GLU A 79 12.84 -21.06 -6.48
N ALA A 80 11.71 -20.89 -7.20
CA ALA A 80 11.40 -21.61 -8.42
C ALA A 80 12.03 -20.99 -9.68
N GLY A 81 12.78 -19.89 -9.56
CA GLY A 81 13.44 -19.20 -10.66
C GLY A 81 12.57 -18.16 -11.38
N ILE A 82 11.44 -17.76 -10.81
CA ILE A 82 10.58 -16.69 -11.34
C ILE A 82 10.97 -15.38 -10.65
N HIS A 83 11.33 -14.35 -11.42
CA HIS A 83 11.70 -13.05 -10.85
C HIS A 83 10.51 -12.38 -10.17
N THR A 84 10.67 -11.94 -8.93
CA THR A 84 9.60 -11.32 -8.15
C THR A 84 9.88 -9.84 -7.93
N ALA A 85 8.92 -9.00 -8.29
CA ALA A 85 9.03 -7.56 -8.15
C ALA A 85 7.80 -6.99 -7.42
N CYS A 86 8.03 -5.92 -6.67
CA CYS A 86 6.97 -5.17 -6.02
C CYS A 86 7.12 -3.67 -6.29
N LEU A 87 6.07 -3.06 -6.85
CA LEU A 87 5.97 -1.62 -7.11
C LEU A 87 4.79 -1.06 -6.30
N GLY A 88 4.97 0.08 -5.66
CA GLY A 88 3.89 0.78 -4.94
C GLY A 88 4.38 1.69 -3.84
N THR A 89 3.44 2.31 -3.14
CA THR A 89 3.70 3.08 -1.93
C THR A 89 3.43 2.21 -0.69
N LEU A 90 4.36 2.19 0.28
CA LEU A 90 4.28 1.33 1.49
C LEU A 90 4.31 -0.18 1.22
N THR A 91 4.98 -0.58 0.15
CA THR A 91 5.16 -1.99 -0.24
C THR A 91 6.11 -2.77 0.68
N GLY A 92 6.92 -2.07 1.47
CA GLY A 92 7.66 -2.64 2.58
C GLY A 92 6.76 -2.89 3.79
N PHE A 93 5.86 -3.87 3.72
CA PHE A 93 5.19 -4.39 4.92
C PHE A 93 6.23 -5.00 5.84
N LYS A 94 6.74 -4.15 6.73
CA LYS A 94 7.64 -4.50 7.81
C LYS A 94 6.93 -4.24 9.12
N ASP A 95 6.74 -5.28 9.91
CA ASP A 95 6.31 -5.16 11.28
C ASP A 95 7.36 -5.77 12.23
N SER A 96 7.00 -5.98 13.49
CA SER A 96 7.90 -6.60 14.47
C SER A 96 8.20 -8.07 14.17
N GLU A 97 7.36 -8.73 13.36
CA GLU A 97 7.35 -10.17 13.12
C GLU A 97 8.05 -10.53 11.80
N GLY A 98 8.25 -9.58 10.89
CA GLY A 98 9.09 -9.75 9.70
C GLY A 98 8.76 -8.77 8.58
N GLU A 99 9.21 -9.10 7.37
CA GLU A 99 8.93 -8.32 6.17
C GLU A 99 8.60 -9.21 4.98
N LEU A 100 7.77 -8.71 4.06
CA LEU A 100 7.71 -9.31 2.73
C LEU A 100 9.09 -9.20 2.08
N VAL A 101 9.46 -10.20 1.27
CA VAL A 101 10.73 -10.22 0.52
C VAL A 101 10.44 -10.56 -0.95
N PHE A 102 10.87 -9.67 -1.84
CA PHE A 102 10.87 -9.77 -3.30
C PHE A 102 12.30 -9.60 -3.81
N ASP A 103 12.59 -10.07 -5.02
CA ASP A 103 13.90 -9.90 -5.66
C ASP A 103 14.16 -8.44 -6.02
N GLU A 104 13.09 -7.70 -6.40
CA GLU A 104 13.13 -6.29 -6.70
C GLU A 104 12.04 -5.52 -5.95
N TYR A 105 12.42 -4.36 -5.40
CA TYR A 105 11.53 -3.40 -4.78
C TYR A 105 11.67 -2.03 -5.42
N ARG A 106 10.52 -1.44 -5.76
CA ARG A 106 10.42 -0.01 -6.06
C ARG A 106 9.35 0.61 -5.16
N ASP A 107 9.79 1.12 -4.02
CA ASP A 107 8.97 1.98 -3.18
C ASP A 107 8.98 3.38 -3.78
N LEU A 108 7.84 3.80 -4.34
CA LEU A 108 7.69 5.15 -4.90
C LEU A 108 7.53 6.22 -3.80
N GLY A 109 7.52 5.80 -2.53
CA GLY A 109 7.51 6.69 -1.39
C GLY A 109 6.19 7.43 -1.25
N ARG A 110 6.27 8.64 -0.71
CA ARG A 110 5.13 9.53 -0.55
C ARG A 110 5.48 10.87 -1.18
N ASP A 111 4.47 11.53 -1.73
CA ASP A 111 4.60 12.78 -2.47
C ASP A 111 4.75 14.03 -1.56
N GLU A 112 4.83 15.21 -2.18
CA GLU A 112 4.89 16.49 -1.47
C GLU A 112 3.64 16.80 -0.65
N PHE A 113 2.46 16.29 -1.02
CA PHE A 113 1.25 16.44 -0.20
C PHE A 113 1.37 15.69 1.12
N TYR A 114 2.07 14.55 1.16
CA TYR A 114 2.39 13.87 2.40
C TYR A 114 3.27 14.74 3.28
N ASP A 115 4.31 15.36 2.72
CA ASP A 115 5.20 16.24 3.47
C ASP A 115 4.45 17.47 3.98
N ARG A 116 3.55 18.06 3.19
CA ARG A 116 2.74 19.21 3.61
C ARG A 116 1.67 18.85 4.62
N ALA A 117 1.00 17.70 4.48
CA ALA A 117 -0.05 17.27 5.40
C ALA A 117 0.47 16.79 6.75
N ASN A 118 1.76 16.47 6.86
CA ASN A 118 2.42 16.11 8.12
C ASN A 118 3.32 17.24 8.67
N GLN A 119 3.34 18.42 8.04
CA GLN A 119 4.02 19.60 8.58
C GLN A 119 3.18 20.23 9.68
N SER A 120 3.52 19.96 10.94
CA SER A 120 3.13 20.81 12.06
C SER A 120 4.33 21.68 12.45
N PRO A 121 4.34 22.99 12.11
CA PRO A 121 5.50 23.88 12.32
C PRO A 121 5.97 23.93 13.78
N VAL A 122 5.05 23.70 14.73
CA VAL A 122 5.33 23.75 16.17
C VAL A 122 5.99 22.46 16.65
N LEU A 123 5.59 21.29 16.15
CA LEU A 123 6.12 20.00 16.61
C LEU A 123 7.54 19.71 16.11
N ASP A 124 7.90 20.14 14.90
CA ASP A 124 9.19 19.79 14.31
C ASP A 124 10.38 20.54 14.93
N ALA A 125 10.16 21.75 15.44
CA ALA A 125 11.16 22.47 16.21
C ALA A 125 11.40 21.79 17.58
N THR A 126 10.33 21.38 18.25
CA THR A 126 10.39 20.68 19.54
C THR A 126 11.00 19.27 19.40
N LYS A 127 10.62 18.52 18.36
CA LYS A 127 11.21 17.19 18.08
C LYS A 127 12.71 17.26 17.86
N ARG A 128 13.20 18.22 17.06
CA ARG A 128 14.65 18.39 16.81
C ARG A 128 15.45 18.73 18.06
N ALA A 129 14.86 19.50 18.97
CA ALA A 129 15.51 19.85 20.24
C ALA A 129 15.58 18.67 21.23
N VAL A 130 14.58 17.79 21.23
CA VAL A 130 14.39 16.77 22.29
C VAL A 130 14.86 15.37 21.87
N LYS A 131 14.95 15.07 20.56
CA LYS A 131 15.41 13.79 20.00
C LYS A 131 16.75 13.27 20.59
N PRO A 132 17.84 14.07 20.66
CA PRO A 132 19.11 13.59 21.23
C PRO A 132 19.07 13.32 22.73
N LEU A 133 18.10 13.87 23.47
CA LEU A 133 17.90 13.61 24.89
C LEU A 133 17.11 12.32 25.13
N LEU A 134 16.12 12.02 24.28
CA LEU A 134 15.29 10.83 24.36
C LEU A 134 16.02 9.55 23.97
N GLU A 135 16.95 9.61 23.00
CA GLU A 135 17.75 8.46 22.56
C GLU A 135 18.67 7.91 23.68
N ARG A 136 19.00 8.72 24.70
CA ARG A 136 19.80 8.30 25.87
C ARG A 136 19.02 7.49 26.92
N VAL A 137 17.69 7.47 26.85
CA VAL A 137 16.86 6.86 27.90
C VAL A 137 15.79 5.96 27.26
N ARG A 138 16.24 4.80 26.74
CA ARG A 138 15.41 3.76 26.09
C ARG A 138 14.11 3.38 26.86
N PRO A 139 14.08 3.32 28.20
CA PRO A 139 12.83 3.05 28.94
C PRO A 139 11.86 4.23 29.00
N ALA A 140 12.36 5.47 29.07
CA ALA A 140 11.54 6.67 29.14
C ALA A 140 10.90 7.01 27.78
N TYR A 141 11.53 6.59 26.69
CA TYR A 141 11.00 6.71 25.33
C TYR A 141 9.61 6.06 25.17
N ARG A 142 9.38 4.88 25.77
CA ARG A 142 8.07 4.18 25.71
C ARG A 142 6.95 4.93 26.45
N LEU A 143 7.29 5.59 27.56
CA LEU A 143 6.33 6.41 28.31
C LEU A 143 6.03 7.72 27.57
N ALA A 144 7.05 8.33 26.97
CA ALA A 144 6.91 9.52 26.13
C ALA A 144 6.06 9.24 24.89
N GLU A 145 6.20 8.06 24.27
CA GLU A 145 5.38 7.63 23.12
C GLU A 145 3.90 7.47 23.50
N SER A 146 3.61 6.93 24.68
CA SER A 146 2.23 6.82 25.22
C SER A 146 1.60 8.19 25.48
N VAL A 147 2.35 9.13 26.07
CA VAL A 147 1.88 10.50 26.33
C VAL A 147 1.72 11.28 25.02
N TYR A 148 2.65 11.14 24.08
CA TYR A 148 2.62 11.77 22.76
C TYR A 148 1.44 11.25 21.91
N GLY A 149 1.19 9.94 21.91
CA GLY A 149 0.03 9.33 21.27
C GLY A 149 -1.31 9.81 21.85
N SER A 150 -1.35 10.17 23.14
CA SER A 150 -2.55 10.69 23.80
C SER A 150 -2.81 12.19 23.55
N LEU A 151 -1.75 12.99 23.39
CA LEU A 151 -1.84 14.46 23.24
C LEU A 151 -1.94 14.92 21.79
N PHE A 152 -1.40 14.16 20.84
CA PHE A 152 -1.39 14.49 19.42
C PHE A 152 -2.28 13.56 18.60
N SER A 153 -3.40 13.13 19.20
CA SER A 153 -4.50 12.47 18.48
C SER A 153 -5.26 13.48 17.61
N THR A 154 -4.57 14.02 16.61
CA THR A 154 -5.16 14.48 15.36
C THR A 154 -4.59 13.55 14.30
N HIS A 155 -5.43 12.65 13.78
CA HIS A 155 -5.10 11.86 12.60
C HIS A 155 -4.95 12.82 11.41
N GLU A 156 -3.79 13.47 11.29
CA GLU A 156 -3.41 14.22 10.09
C GLU A 156 -3.16 13.20 8.97
N PHE A 157 -3.89 13.37 7.88
CA PHE A 157 -3.99 12.39 6.80
C PHE A 157 -2.72 12.41 5.94
N LYS A 158 -2.25 11.22 5.59
CA LYS A 158 -0.99 10.98 4.88
C LYS A 158 -1.30 10.78 3.39
N SER A 159 -0.76 11.60 2.49
CA SER A 159 -0.85 11.34 1.05
C SER A 159 0.11 10.23 0.61
N TYR A 160 -0.11 9.69 -0.59
CA TYR A 160 0.63 8.59 -1.21
C TYR A 160 0.87 8.93 -2.67
N THR A 161 1.94 8.40 -3.29
CA THR A 161 2.27 8.65 -4.70
C THR A 161 1.04 8.56 -5.60
N ASP A 162 0.95 9.48 -6.57
CA ASP A 162 -0.16 9.55 -7.50
C ASP A 162 -0.29 8.28 -8.36
N ALA A 163 -1.52 7.93 -8.72
CA ALA A 163 -1.84 6.75 -9.53
C ALA A 163 -1.21 6.80 -10.92
N GLY A 164 -1.10 8.01 -11.49
CA GLY A 164 -0.48 8.27 -12.78
C GLY A 164 1.02 7.98 -12.72
N GLU A 165 1.72 8.58 -11.76
CA GLU A 165 3.15 8.30 -11.52
C GLU A 165 3.41 6.81 -11.24
N MET A 166 2.54 6.18 -10.45
CA MET A 166 2.58 4.75 -10.17
C MET A 166 2.40 3.91 -11.45
N THR A 167 1.45 4.30 -12.31
CA THR A 167 1.18 3.60 -13.57
C THR A 167 2.33 3.79 -14.56
N ASP A 168 2.91 4.98 -14.65
CA ASP A 168 4.08 5.25 -15.49
C ASP A 168 5.28 4.41 -15.05
N ALA A 169 5.53 4.29 -13.74
CA ALA A 169 6.59 3.44 -13.21
C ALA A 169 6.37 1.95 -13.52
N VAL A 170 5.12 1.48 -13.49
CA VAL A 170 4.76 0.11 -13.88
C VAL A 170 4.96 -0.13 -15.37
N ILE A 171 4.57 0.83 -16.22
CA ILE A 171 4.78 0.75 -17.67
C ILE A 171 6.27 0.75 -18.00
N GLU A 172 7.06 1.59 -17.33
CA GLU A 172 8.51 1.63 -17.46
C GLU A 172 9.13 0.27 -17.10
N TRP A 173 8.74 -0.31 -15.96
CA TRP A 173 9.23 -1.63 -15.55
C TRP A 173 8.84 -2.72 -16.55
N LEU A 174 7.61 -2.68 -17.08
CA LEU A 174 7.13 -3.62 -18.09
C LEU A 174 7.72 -3.40 -19.50
N SER A 175 8.53 -2.36 -19.72
CA SER A 175 9.18 -2.11 -21.01
C SER A 175 10.38 -3.04 -21.28
N ASP A 176 11.01 -3.55 -20.22
CA ASP A 176 12.11 -4.52 -20.28
C ASP A 176 12.02 -5.52 -19.11
N PRO A 177 10.95 -6.35 -19.05
CA PRO A 177 10.74 -7.27 -17.95
C PRO A 177 11.55 -8.56 -18.14
N PRO A 178 11.85 -9.31 -17.06
CA PRO A 178 12.38 -10.68 -17.16
C PRO A 178 11.45 -11.62 -17.95
N ASP A 179 12.00 -12.71 -18.50
CA ASP A 179 11.23 -13.71 -19.27
C ASP A 179 10.07 -14.33 -18.46
N GLU A 180 10.30 -14.56 -17.17
CA GLU A 180 9.30 -15.04 -16.21
C GLU A 180 9.28 -14.15 -14.98
N PHE A 181 8.11 -13.61 -14.64
CA PHE A 181 8.00 -12.69 -13.52
C PHE A 181 6.67 -12.81 -12.77
N PHE A 182 6.72 -12.41 -11.49
CA PHE A 182 5.57 -12.06 -10.67
C PHE A 182 5.74 -10.62 -10.21
N LEU A 183 4.87 -9.74 -10.70
CA LEU A 183 4.84 -8.34 -10.32
C LEU A 183 3.62 -8.08 -9.44
N TRP A 184 3.83 -7.61 -8.21
CA TRP A 184 2.78 -7.07 -7.36
C TRP A 184 2.77 -5.55 -7.42
N VAL A 185 1.60 -4.99 -7.69
CA VAL A 185 1.35 -3.55 -7.82
C VAL A 185 0.29 -3.14 -6.79
N HIS A 186 0.63 -2.16 -5.95
CA HIS A 186 -0.25 -1.68 -4.89
C HIS A 186 -0.56 -0.19 -5.01
N TYR A 187 -1.80 0.10 -5.36
CA TYR A 187 -2.40 1.43 -5.55
C TYR A 187 -3.05 1.94 -4.25
N MET A 188 -3.09 3.26 -4.05
CA MET A 188 -3.52 3.91 -2.80
C MET A 188 -4.72 4.85 -2.94
N GLU A 189 -5.31 4.99 -4.13
CA GLU A 189 -6.30 6.03 -4.47
C GLU A 189 -7.65 5.84 -3.77
N GLY A 190 -7.97 4.60 -3.40
CA GLY A 190 -9.14 4.29 -2.57
C GLY A 190 -8.91 4.62 -1.09
N HIS A 191 -7.67 4.91 -0.67
CA HIS A 191 -7.32 5.23 0.70
C HIS A 191 -7.36 6.76 0.92
N ARG A 192 -7.74 7.14 2.14
CA ARG A 192 -7.76 8.55 2.57
C ARG A 192 -6.34 9.13 2.71
N PRO A 193 -6.10 10.43 2.52
CA PRO A 193 -7.07 11.48 2.18
C PRO A 193 -7.52 11.38 0.71
N TYR A 194 -8.81 11.68 0.46
CA TYR A 194 -9.38 11.59 -0.89
C TYR A 194 -9.14 12.85 -1.71
N GLY A 195 -8.98 12.70 -3.02
CA GLY A 195 -8.93 13.83 -3.97
C GLY A 195 -7.67 14.69 -3.88
N VAL A 196 -6.60 14.17 -3.28
CA VAL A 196 -5.34 14.91 -3.09
C VAL A 196 -4.66 15.22 -4.42
N HIS A 197 -4.74 14.26 -5.36
CA HIS A 197 -4.16 14.35 -6.70
C HIS A 197 -5.14 14.78 -7.78
N ASN A 198 -6.30 15.29 -7.36
CA ASN A 198 -7.41 15.49 -8.28
C ASN A 198 -7.67 16.97 -8.51
N ASP A 199 -6.92 17.54 -9.46
CA ASP A 199 -7.09 18.92 -9.90
C ASP A 199 -8.40 19.10 -10.71
N ASP A 200 -8.89 18.04 -11.36
CA ASP A 200 -10.18 18.00 -12.10
C ASP A 200 -10.83 16.61 -12.01
N PRO A 201 -11.62 16.33 -10.96
CA PRO A 201 -12.23 15.02 -10.77
C PRO A 201 -13.27 14.69 -11.85
N ALA A 202 -12.96 13.71 -12.71
CA ALA A 202 -13.91 13.14 -13.67
C ALA A 202 -15.24 12.64 -13.03
N TYR A 203 -15.28 12.43 -11.71
CA TYR A 203 -16.43 11.96 -10.94
C TYR A 203 -17.28 13.07 -10.27
N LEU A 204 -17.00 14.35 -10.54
CA LEU A 204 -17.83 15.48 -10.07
C LEU A 204 -18.93 15.91 -11.05
N GLY A 205 -19.05 15.28 -12.22
CA GLY A 205 -20.21 15.43 -13.09
C GLY A 205 -21.45 14.74 -12.48
N GLU A 206 -22.52 15.50 -12.27
CA GLU A 206 -23.85 15.01 -11.87
C GLU A 206 -24.49 14.08 -12.91
#